data_AF-A0A7C6QT27-F1
#
_entry.id   AF-A0A7C6QT27-F1
#
_cell.length_a   1.000
_cell.length_b   1.000
_cell.length_c   1.000
_cell.angle_alpha   90.00
_cell.angle_beta   90.00
_cell.angle_gamma   90.00
#
_symmetry.space_group_name_H-M   'P 1'
#
loop_
_entity.id
_entity.type
_entity.pdbx_description
1 polymer ?
#
loop_
_entity_poly.entity_id
_entity_poly.type
_entity_poly.pdbx_seq_one_letter_code
_entity_poly.pdbx_strand_id
1 'polypeptide(L)'
;LKAMYILGENPVLSDANSEKVQSALTNLEFLVVHDLFLTETAVLADVVLPAASFAETDGTFTNNKRRVQRVRKAIEPIPGKTNWQAIIELSSKMGYQMDYQHPEQIFAEMASLTPLFAHFNYKEIDKQGMVWP
;
A
#
# COMPACT_ATOMS: atom_id res chain seq x y z
N LEU A 1 20.66 1.07 -9.21
CA LEU A 1 19.19 1.07 -9.36
C LEU A 1 18.84 2.25 -10.27
N LYS A 2 17.86 2.13 -11.17
CA LYS A 2 17.49 3.22 -12.09
C LYS A 2 16.18 3.91 -11.71
N ALA A 3 15.20 3.15 -11.24
CA ALA A 3 13.90 3.68 -10.85
C ALA A 3 13.44 3.09 -9.51
N MET A 4 12.58 3.83 -8.80
CA MET A 4 11.97 3.40 -7.55
C MET A 4 10.53 3.89 -7.43
N TYR A 5 9.65 3.05 -6.87
CA TYR A 5 8.29 3.42 -6.49
C TYR A 5 8.19 3.30 -4.96
N ILE A 6 8.00 4.42 -4.28
CA ILE A 6 7.86 4.50 -2.83
C ILE A 6 6.38 4.70 -2.51
N LEU A 7 5.82 3.82 -1.68
CA LEU A 7 4.42 3.86 -1.26
C LEU A 7 4.32 4.08 0.24
N GLY A 8 3.80 5.23 0.67
CA GLY A 8 3.47 5.51 2.07
C GLY A 8 4.66 5.53 3.03
N GLU A 9 5.86 5.89 2.54
CA GLU A 9 7.10 5.90 3.31
C GLU A 9 7.87 7.20 3.09
N ASN A 10 8.61 7.64 4.12
CA ASN A 10 9.40 8.88 4.10
C ASN A 10 10.87 8.63 4.52
N PRO A 11 11.63 7.83 3.75
CA PRO A 11 12.99 7.44 4.09
C PRO A 11 13.96 8.61 4.28
N VAL A 12 13.75 9.75 3.62
CA VAL A 12 14.60 10.95 3.85
C VAL A 12 14.57 11.39 5.31
N LEU A 13 13.43 11.22 5.99
CA LEU A 13 13.25 11.56 7.40
C LEU A 13 13.44 10.35 8.34
N SER A 14 12.94 9.17 7.95
CA SER A 14 12.87 7.99 8.83
C SER A 14 14.13 7.14 8.85
N ASP A 15 14.89 7.10 7.76
CA ASP A 15 16.03 6.19 7.64
C ASP A 15 17.31 6.84 8.19
N ALA A 16 18.19 6.00 8.73
CA ALA A 16 19.49 6.45 9.22
C ALA A 16 20.36 6.99 8.07
N ASN A 17 21.08 8.07 8.34
CA ASN A 17 21.94 8.77 7.37
C ASN A 17 21.14 9.36 6.20
N SER A 18 20.36 10.39 6.51
CA SER A 18 19.48 11.11 5.57
C SER A 18 20.23 11.67 4.37
N GLU A 19 21.47 12.15 4.53
CA GLU A 19 22.30 12.66 3.42
C GLU A 19 22.56 11.57 2.37
N LYS A 20 22.89 10.36 2.82
CA LYS A 20 23.11 9.22 1.94
C LYS A 20 21.82 8.78 1.25
N VAL A 21 20.71 8.77 1.98
CA VAL A 21 19.39 8.42 1.42
C VAL A 21 18.98 9.43 0.35
N GLN A 22 19.04 10.73 0.67
CA GLN A 22 18.74 11.81 -0.27
C GLN A 22 19.64 11.72 -1.51
N SER A 23 20.95 11.54 -1.34
CA SER A 23 21.87 11.36 -2.47
C SER A 23 21.51 10.15 -3.33
N ALA A 24 21.13 9.02 -2.72
CA ALA A 24 20.73 7.83 -3.46
C ALA A 24 19.43 8.04 -4.25
N LEU A 25 18.45 8.73 -3.67
CA LEU A 25 17.16 9.02 -4.31
C LEU A 25 17.32 10.02 -5.47
N THR A 26 18.08 11.09 -5.31
CA THR A 26 18.34 12.08 -6.37
C THR A 26 19.16 11.52 -7.53
N ASN A 27 19.91 10.43 -7.31
CA ASN A 27 20.68 9.75 -8.35
C ASN A 27 19.85 8.75 -9.19
N LEU A 28 18.56 8.55 -8.88
CA LEU A 28 17.67 7.74 -9.71
C LEU A 28 17.36 8.45 -11.03
N GLU A 29 17.13 7.67 -12.08
CA GLU A 29 16.61 8.16 -13.36
C GLU A 29 15.10 8.45 -13.29
N PHE A 30 14.39 7.79 -12.36
CA PHE A 30 12.95 8.00 -12.16
C PHE A 30 12.47 7.60 -10.75
N LEU A 31 11.87 8.53 -10.03
CA LEU A 31 11.32 8.32 -8.68
C LEU A 31 9.83 8.66 -8.65
N VAL A 32 9.01 7.68 -8.25
CA VAL A 32 7.59 7.86 -7.95
C VAL A 32 7.38 7.78 -6.45
N VAL A 33 6.67 8.75 -5.88
CA VAL A 33 6.24 8.73 -4.48
C VAL A 33 4.72 8.77 -4.42
N HIS A 34 4.11 7.76 -3.79
CA HIS A 34 2.68 7.64 -3.59
C HIS A 34 2.36 7.83 -2.11
N ASP A 35 1.90 9.03 -1.76
CA ASP A 35 1.82 9.49 -0.37
C ASP A 35 0.60 10.41 -0.13
N LEU A 36 0.19 10.54 1.13
CA LEU A 36 -0.91 11.39 1.57
C LEU A 36 -0.54 12.88 1.54
N PHE A 37 0.74 13.16 1.79
CA PHE A 37 1.27 14.52 1.90
C PHE A 37 2.53 14.68 1.06
N LEU A 38 2.87 15.93 0.77
CA LEU A 38 4.15 16.27 0.16
C LEU A 38 5.27 16.18 1.21
N THR A 39 5.73 14.96 1.49
CA THR A 39 6.81 14.64 2.43
C THR A 39 8.20 15.03 1.89
N GLU A 40 9.22 15.02 2.74
CA GLU A 40 10.62 15.29 2.35
C GLU A 40 11.08 14.35 1.23
N THR A 41 10.62 13.10 1.26
CA THR A 41 10.87 12.14 0.18
C THR A 41 10.08 12.50 -1.08
N ALA A 42 8.79 12.87 -0.95
CA ALA A 42 7.95 13.24 -2.09
C ALA A 42 8.45 14.49 -2.84
N VAL A 43 9.10 15.43 -2.14
CA VAL A 43 9.71 16.63 -2.74
C VAL A 43 10.82 16.28 -3.74
N LEU A 44 11.50 15.14 -3.56
CA LEU A 44 12.56 14.67 -4.46
C LEU A 44 12.03 13.89 -5.68
N ALA A 45 10.73 13.57 -5.71
CA ALA A 45 10.17 12.67 -6.71
C ALA A 45 9.94 13.37 -8.06
N ASP A 46 10.10 12.62 -9.15
CA ASP A 46 9.71 13.06 -10.48
C ASP A 46 8.17 13.06 -10.62
N VAL A 47 7.50 12.12 -9.95
CA VAL A 47 6.04 12.00 -9.93
C VAL A 47 5.55 11.76 -8.51
N VAL A 48 4.60 12.57 -8.08
CA VAL A 48 3.85 12.36 -6.84
C VAL A 48 2.44 11.89 -7.17
N LEU A 49 2.05 10.72 -6.65
CA LEU A 49 0.70 10.18 -6.74
C LEU A 49 -0.02 10.39 -5.41
N PRO A 50 -1.26 10.91 -5.38
CA PRO A 50 -1.98 11.15 -4.14
C PRO A 50 -2.53 9.83 -3.58
N ALA A 51 -2.18 9.51 -2.33
CA ALA A 51 -2.65 8.31 -1.64
C ALA A 51 -4.00 8.52 -0.93
N ALA A 52 -4.71 7.40 -0.72
CA ALA A 52 -5.85 7.30 0.16
C ALA A 52 -5.40 6.83 1.56
N SER A 53 -6.00 7.43 2.58
CA SER A 53 -5.78 7.13 4.00
C SER A 53 -6.54 5.88 4.44
N PHE A 54 -6.27 5.44 5.67
CA PHE A 54 -6.98 4.30 6.26
C PHE A 54 -8.50 4.50 6.37
N ALA A 55 -8.97 5.75 6.45
CA ALA A 55 -10.39 6.08 6.54
C ALA A 55 -11.11 5.99 5.18
N GLU A 56 -10.35 5.96 4.10
CA GLU A 56 -10.85 6.00 2.71
C GLU A 56 -10.80 4.64 2.02
N THR A 57 -10.17 3.64 2.66
CA THR A 57 -10.02 2.30 2.10
C THR A 57 -10.73 1.24 2.93
N ASP A 58 -11.09 0.15 2.25
CA ASP A 58 -11.48 -1.10 2.88
C ASP A 58 -10.29 -2.06 2.87
N GLY A 59 -10.17 -2.94 3.87
CA GLY A 59 -9.12 -3.96 3.89
C GLY A 59 -8.83 -4.52 5.27
N THR A 60 -7.56 -4.83 5.54
CA THR A 60 -7.15 -5.39 6.83
C THR A 60 -5.81 -4.82 7.28
N PHE A 61 -5.67 -4.62 8.60
CA PHE A 61 -4.36 -4.43 9.22
C PHE A 61 -4.00 -5.62 10.10
N THR A 62 -2.72 -5.96 10.10
CA THR A 62 -2.14 -6.89 11.08
C THR A 62 -1.40 -6.09 12.14
N ASN A 63 -1.78 -6.27 13.41
CA ASN A 63 -1.09 -5.60 14.52
C ASN A 63 0.12 -6.39 15.06
N ASN A 64 0.80 -5.84 16.06
CA ASN A 64 1.96 -6.43 16.71
C ASN A 64 1.70 -7.78 17.43
N LYS A 65 0.44 -8.09 17.76
CA LYS A 65 0.02 -9.40 18.29
C LYS A 65 -0.35 -10.38 17.18
N ARG A 66 0.02 -10.07 15.94
CA ARG A 66 -0.27 -10.83 14.72
C ARG A 66 -1.77 -10.97 14.43
N ARG A 67 -2.60 -10.09 15.01
CA ARG A 67 -4.05 -10.10 14.77
C ARG A 67 -4.36 -9.29 13.53
N VAL A 68 -4.93 -9.95 12.53
CA VAL A 68 -5.62 -9.37 11.37
C VAL A 68 -6.96 -8.82 11.83
N GLN A 69 -7.21 -7.56 11.53
CA GLN A 69 -8.42 -6.82 11.89
C GLN A 69 -8.97 -6.11 10.66
N ARG A 70 -10.29 -5.97 10.58
CA ARG A 70 -10.95 -5.26 9.48
C ARG A 70 -10.72 -3.75 9.56
N VAL A 71 -10.40 -3.17 8.41
CA VAL A 71 -10.46 -1.74 8.12
C VAL A 71 -11.67 -1.53 7.22
N ARG A 72 -12.50 -0.55 7.55
CA ARG A 72 -13.72 -0.24 6.79
C ARG A 72 -13.61 1.17 6.26
N LYS A 73 -14.04 1.35 5.01
CA LYS A 73 -14.16 2.67 4.40
C LYS A 73 -15.17 3.50 5.18
N ALA A 74 -14.72 4.61 5.74
CA ALA A 74 -15.54 5.56 6.48
C ALA A 74 -15.99 6.74 5.61
N ILE A 75 -15.14 7.16 4.67
CA ILE A 75 -15.41 8.23 3.69
C ILE A 75 -14.97 7.79 2.29
N GLU A 76 -15.48 8.47 1.26
CA GLU A 76 -14.98 8.23 -0.11
C GLU A 76 -13.53 8.72 -0.26
N PRO A 77 -12.69 8.04 -1.07
CA PRO A 77 -11.32 8.49 -1.30
C PRO A 77 -11.30 9.89 -1.92
N ILE A 78 -10.71 10.85 -1.19
CA ILE A 78 -10.41 12.19 -1.68
C ILE A 78 -9.57 12.18 -2.96
N PRO A 79 -8.52 11.33 -3.13
CA PRO A 79 -7.82 11.21 -4.41
C PRO A 79 -8.64 10.58 -5.54
N GLY A 80 -9.89 10.17 -5.27
CA GLY A 80 -10.80 9.51 -6.21
C GLY A 80 -10.60 8.00 -6.33
N LYS A 81 -9.47 7.46 -5.84
CA LYS A 81 -9.14 6.03 -5.86
C LYS A 81 -8.42 5.61 -4.58
N THR A 82 -8.57 4.35 -4.17
CA THR A 82 -7.74 3.78 -3.11
C THR A 82 -6.36 3.39 -3.66
N ASN A 83 -5.40 3.16 -2.76
CA ASN A 83 -4.02 2.84 -3.14
C ASN A 83 -3.93 1.56 -4.00
N TRP A 84 -4.71 0.53 -3.65
CA TRP A 84 -4.75 -0.73 -4.40
C TRP A 84 -5.35 -0.55 -5.80
N GLN A 85 -6.35 0.32 -5.98
CA GLN A 85 -6.91 0.65 -7.28
C GLN A 85 -5.89 1.37 -8.18
N ALA A 86 -5.12 2.29 -7.61
CA ALA A 86 -4.04 2.97 -8.33
C ALA A 86 -2.94 1.98 -8.78
N ILE A 87 -2.61 0.98 -7.95
CA ILE A 87 -1.65 -0.08 -8.30
C ILE A 87 -2.21 -0.97 -9.43
N ILE A 88 -3.49 -1.36 -9.37
CA ILE A 88 -4.13 -2.12 -10.46
C ILE A 88 -4.08 -1.34 -11.77
N GLU A 89 -4.40 -0.04 -11.76
CA GLU A 89 -4.36 0.78 -12.97
C GLU A 89 -2.93 0.90 -13.52
N LEU A 90 -1.94 1.10 -12.64
CA LEU A 90 -0.53 1.10 -13.04
C LEU A 90 -0.15 -0.23 -13.68
N SER A 91 -0.50 -1.35 -13.05
CA SER A 91 -0.22 -2.70 -13.57
C SER A 91 -0.84 -2.91 -14.95
N SER A 92 -2.10 -2.48 -15.14
CA SER A 92 -2.81 -2.55 -16.42
C SER A 92 -2.11 -1.73 -17.51
N LYS A 93 -1.66 -0.51 -17.19
CA LYS A 93 -0.87 0.33 -18.11
C LYS A 93 0.49 -0.28 -18.44
N MET A 94 1.04 -1.10 -17.55
CA MET A 94 2.28 -1.85 -17.79
C MET A 94 2.06 -3.18 -18.54
N GLY A 95 0.82 -3.50 -18.90
CA GLY A 95 0.50 -4.68 -19.71
C GLY A 95 0.07 -5.92 -18.91
N TYR A 96 -0.14 -5.81 -17.60
CA TYR A 96 -0.67 -6.88 -16.77
C TYR A 96 -2.03 -6.51 -16.18
N GLN A 97 -3.08 -7.21 -16.60
CA GLN A 97 -4.44 -6.92 -16.15
C GLN A 97 -4.74 -7.65 -14.83
N MET A 98 -5.19 -6.89 -13.84
CA MET A 98 -5.73 -7.38 -12.58
C MET A 98 -7.20 -6.99 -12.49
N ASP A 99 -8.09 -7.93 -12.21
CA ASP A 99 -9.53 -7.69 -12.11
C ASP A 99 -10.03 -7.98 -10.70
N TYR A 100 -9.79 -7.03 -9.80
CA TYR A 100 -10.34 -7.04 -8.45
C TYR A 100 -11.33 -5.91 -8.27
N GLN A 101 -12.53 -6.25 -7.81
CA GLN A 101 -13.62 -5.33 -7.51
C GLN A 101 -13.68 -4.98 -6.01
N HIS A 102 -13.07 -5.81 -5.16
CA HIS A 102 -13.05 -5.60 -3.71
C HIS A 102 -11.75 -6.18 -3.09
N PRO A 103 -11.16 -5.54 -2.06
CA PRO A 103 -9.94 -6.03 -1.39
C PRO A 103 -10.10 -7.41 -0.72
N GLU A 104 -11.32 -7.88 -0.51
CA GLU A 104 -11.59 -9.27 -0.11
C GLU A 104 -11.05 -10.28 -1.12
N GLN A 105 -11.17 -9.99 -2.43
CA GLN A 105 -10.68 -10.87 -3.48
C GLN A 105 -9.15 -10.94 -3.48
N ILE A 106 -8.49 -9.79 -3.27
CA ILE A 106 -7.04 -9.69 -3.11
C ILE A 106 -6.58 -10.52 -1.90
N PHE A 107 -7.28 -10.38 -0.78
CA PHE A 107 -6.97 -11.14 0.43
C PHE A 107 -7.20 -12.65 0.22
N ALA A 108 -8.29 -13.05 -0.44
CA ALA A 108 -8.57 -14.45 -0.74
C ALA A 108 -7.49 -15.07 -1.64
N GLU A 109 -7.01 -14.34 -2.65
CA GLU A 109 -5.88 -14.78 -3.47
C GLU A 109 -4.61 -14.94 -2.64
N MET A 110 -4.23 -13.92 -1.87
CA MET A 110 -3.08 -13.98 -0.95
C MET A 110 -3.19 -15.19 0.00
N ALA A 111 -4.38 -15.44 0.56
CA ALA A 111 -4.63 -16.56 1.47
C ALA A 111 -4.52 -17.92 0.77
N SER A 112 -4.96 -18.03 -0.48
CA SER A 112 -4.83 -19.26 -1.28
C SER A 112 -3.37 -19.63 -1.59
N LEU A 113 -2.50 -18.63 -1.68
CA LEU A 113 -1.07 -18.79 -1.96
C LEU A 113 -0.22 -18.90 -0.69
N THR A 114 -0.79 -18.63 0.49
CA THR A 114 -0.05 -18.58 1.75
C THR A 114 -0.65 -19.55 2.77
N PRO A 115 -0.06 -20.74 2.99
CA PRO A 115 -0.64 -21.78 3.84
C PRO A 115 -1.02 -21.33 5.26
N LEU A 116 -0.30 -20.38 5.85
CA LEU A 116 -0.60 -19.81 7.17
C LEU A 116 -1.95 -19.08 7.23
N PHE A 117 -2.42 -18.58 6.09
CA PHE A 117 -3.67 -17.82 5.95
C PHE A 117 -4.80 -18.66 5.32
N ALA A 118 -4.58 -19.95 5.05
CA ALA A 118 -5.54 -20.78 4.29
C ALA A 118 -6.96 -20.84 4.89
N HIS A 119 -7.09 -20.63 6.21
CA HIS A 119 -8.37 -20.62 6.93
C HIS A 119 -8.93 -19.21 7.16
N PHE A 120 -8.22 -18.17 6.74
CA PHE A 120 -8.65 -16.79 6.92
C PHE A 120 -9.72 -16.43 5.89
N ASN A 121 -10.76 -15.74 6.35
CA ASN A 121 -11.78 -15.18 5.49
C ASN A 121 -12.32 -13.89 6.11
N TYR A 122 -12.79 -12.96 5.28
CA TYR A 122 -13.25 -11.65 5.73
C TYR A 122 -14.37 -11.73 6.77
N LYS A 123 -15.28 -12.70 6.65
CA LYS A 123 -16.40 -12.88 7.59
C LYS A 123 -15.92 -13.15 9.03
N GLU A 124 -14.94 -14.01 9.21
CA GLU A 124 -14.41 -14.30 10.56
C GLU A 124 -13.51 -13.17 11.09
N ILE A 125 -12.74 -12.51 10.21
CA ILE A 125 -11.96 -11.32 10.57
C ILE A 125 -12.90 -10.18 11.01
N ASP A 126 -14.05 -10.01 10.36
CA ASP A 126 -15.02 -8.95 10.65
C ASP A 126 -15.68 -9.10 12.02
N LYS A 127 -15.94 -10.34 12.45
CA LYS A 127 -16.55 -10.64 13.74
C LYS A 127 -15.60 -10.42 14.92
N GLN A 128 -14.36 -10.90 14.83
CA GLN A 128 -13.47 -11.02 16.00
C GLN A 128 -11.98 -10.74 15.70
N GLY A 129 -11.65 -10.47 14.45
CA GLY A 129 -10.27 -10.54 13.97
C GLY A 129 -9.72 -11.97 14.03
N MET A 130 -8.60 -12.21 13.35
CA MET A 130 -7.96 -13.53 13.33
C MET A 130 -6.47 -13.37 13.60
N VAL A 131 -5.82 -14.31 14.28
CA VAL A 131 -4.39 -14.23 14.62
C VAL A 131 -3.64 -15.23 13.75
N TRP A 132 -2.58 -14.78 13.07
CA TRP A 132 -1.67 -15.68 12.33
C TRP A 132 -0.32 -15.76 13.04
N PRO A 133 0.50 -16.78 12.75
CA PRO A 133 0.05 -18.16 12.66
C PRO A 133 -0.70 -18.58 13.94
#